data_AF-A0A358NAS7-F1
#
_entry.id   AF-A0A358NAS7-F1
#
_cell.length_a   1.000
_cell.length_b   1.000
_cell.length_c   1.000
_cell.angle_alpha   90.00
_cell.angle_beta   90.00
_cell.angle_gamma   90.00
#
_symmetry.space_group_name_H-M   'P 1'
#
loop_
_entity.id
_entity.type
_entity.pdbx_description
1 polymer ?
#
loop_
_entity_poly.entity_id
_entity_poly.type
_entity_poly.pdbx_seq_one_letter_code
_entity_poly.pdbx_strand_id
1 'polypeptide(L)'
;MNVTERDARFREIRDKVEAQERLSLDDGIFLYDPEVPLQAVGELANFVRERKNGNVAYFNINTHLNPTNVCVYRCRFCAFRSD
;
A
#
# COMPACT_ATOMS: atom_id res chain seq x y z
N MET A 1 -14.57 17.14 -2.45
CA MET A 1 -13.77 18.00 -3.34
C MET A 1 -14.38 17.94 -4.73
N ASN A 2 -14.33 19.00 -5.51
CA ASN A 2 -14.69 18.88 -6.93
C ASN A 2 -13.57 18.14 -7.70
N VAL A 3 -13.85 17.75 -8.94
CA VAL A 3 -12.90 16.98 -9.76
C VAL A 3 -11.57 17.73 -9.94
N THR A 4 -11.62 19.04 -10.18
CA THR A 4 -10.43 19.87 -10.42
C THR A 4 -9.53 19.99 -9.17
N GLU A 5 -10.11 20.15 -7.99
CA GLU A 5 -9.39 20.15 -6.71
C GLU A 5 -8.72 18.81 -6.45
N ARG A 6 -9.41 17.70 -6.76
CA ARG A 6 -8.87 16.35 -6.61
C ARG A 6 -7.71 16.10 -7.56
N ASP A 7 -7.85 16.50 -8.82
CA ASP A 7 -6.77 16.38 -9.80
C ASP A 7 -5.55 17.22 -9.40
N ALA A 8 -5.77 18.43 -8.87
CA ALA A 8 -4.69 19.25 -8.34
C ALA A 8 -3.99 18.58 -7.16
N ARG A 9 -4.75 18.03 -6.21
CA ARG A 9 -4.18 17.33 -5.05
C ARG A 9 -3.41 16.07 -5.46
N PHE A 10 -3.93 15.32 -6.43
CA PHE A 10 -3.23 14.15 -6.97
C PHE A 10 -1.93 14.53 -7.67
N ARG A 11 -1.91 15.66 -8.42
CA ARG A 11 -0.68 16.19 -9.02
C ARG A 11 0.37 16.56 -7.98
N GLU A 12 0.01 17.24 -6.90
CA GLU A 12 0.95 17.56 -5.80
C GLU A 12 1.60 16.29 -5.22
N ILE A 13 0.83 15.20 -5.09
CA ILE A 13 1.35 13.91 -4.61
C ILE A 13 2.28 13.27 -5.64
N ARG A 14 1.93 13.33 -6.93
CA ARG A 14 2.80 12.87 -8.02
C ARG A 14 4.13 13.61 -8.00
N ASP A 15 4.12 14.94 -7.88
CA ASP A 15 5.32 15.77 -7.85
C ASP A 15 6.26 15.36 -6.69
N LYS A 16 5.71 15.15 -5.49
CA LYS A 16 6.46 14.61 -4.34
C LYS A 16 7.06 13.23 -4.64
N VAL A 17 6.29 12.32 -5.23
CA VAL A 17 6.76 10.96 -5.57
C VAL A 17 7.90 11.02 -6.60
N GLU A 18 7.78 11.88 -7.61
CA GLU A 18 8.81 12.10 -8.62
C GLU A 18 10.08 12.69 -8.01
N ALA A 19 9.94 13.68 -7.14
CA ALA A 19 11.00 14.31 -6.35
C ALA A 19 11.58 13.42 -5.23
N GLN A 20 11.08 12.20 -5.04
CA GLN A 20 11.49 11.26 -3.98
C GLN A 20 11.25 11.77 -2.55
N GLU A 21 10.27 12.66 -2.40
CA GLU A 21 9.86 13.21 -1.12
C GLU A 21 8.92 12.25 -0.39
N ARG A 22 8.97 12.29 0.95
CA ARG A 22 8.08 11.49 1.80
C ARG A 22 6.68 12.07 1.75
N LEU A 23 5.70 11.22 1.41
CA LEU A 23 4.28 11.55 1.54
C LEU A 23 3.88 11.70 3.02
N SER A 24 3.00 12.65 3.29
CA SER A 24 2.40 12.86 4.60
C SER A 24 1.26 11.87 4.89
N LEU A 25 0.76 11.86 6.13
CA LEU A 25 -0.43 11.08 6.49
C LEU A 25 -1.64 11.49 5.65
N ASP A 26 -1.86 12.80 5.47
CA ASP A 26 -3.00 13.34 4.71
C ASP A 26 -2.91 12.98 3.22
N ASP A 27 -1.70 12.94 2.66
CA ASP A 27 -1.48 12.43 1.30
C ASP A 27 -1.92 10.96 1.21
N GLY A 28 -1.55 10.15 2.21
CA GLY A 28 -1.95 8.74 2.28
C GLY A 28 -3.47 8.57 2.40
N ILE A 29 -4.12 9.33 3.30
CA ILE A 29 -5.58 9.30 3.48
C ILE A 29 -6.29 9.68 2.17
N PHE A 30 -5.82 10.73 1.48
CA PHE A 30 -6.36 11.13 0.18
C PHE A 30 -6.25 10.02 -0.87
N LEU A 31 -5.12 9.30 -0.94
CA LEU A 31 -4.94 8.19 -1.90
C LEU A 31 -5.85 6.98 -1.64
N TYR A 32 -6.42 6.84 -0.43
CA TYR A 32 -7.41 5.82 -0.10
C TYR A 32 -8.84 6.19 -0.53
N ASP A 33 -9.09 7.43 -0.94
CA ASP A 33 -10.41 7.89 -1.36
C ASP A 33 -10.89 7.11 -2.61
N PRO A 34 -12.09 6.51 -2.61
CA PRO A 34 -12.63 5.75 -3.74
C PRO A 34 -12.75 6.54 -5.05
N GLU A 35 -12.81 7.87 -4.98
CA GLU A 35 -12.88 8.73 -6.15
C GLU A 35 -11.50 8.99 -6.78
N VAL A 36 -10.40 8.61 -6.10
CA VAL A 36 -9.05 8.61 -6.68
C VAL A 36 -8.90 7.36 -7.56
N PRO A 37 -8.56 7.50 -8.85
CA PRO A 37 -8.46 6.35 -9.73
C PRO A 37 -7.35 5.38 -9.30
N LEU A 38 -7.71 4.14 -8.96
CA LEU A 38 -6.79 3.10 -8.53
C LEU A 38 -5.62 2.89 -9.51
N GLN A 39 -5.88 2.99 -10.81
CA GLN A 39 -4.85 2.82 -11.84
C GLN A 39 -3.79 3.93 -11.81
N ALA A 40 -4.18 5.17 -11.50
CA ALA A 40 -3.25 6.28 -11.36
C ALA A 40 -2.36 6.10 -10.12
N VAL A 41 -2.92 5.59 -9.02
CA VAL A 41 -2.15 5.21 -7.83
C VAL A 41 -1.18 4.06 -8.15
N GLY A 42 -1.66 3.06 -8.89
CA GLY A 42 -0.87 1.92 -9.36
C GLY A 42 0.32 2.33 -10.23
N GLU A 43 0.15 3.31 -11.11
CA GLU A 43 1.22 3.88 -11.93
C GLU A 43 2.32 4.52 -11.07
N LEU A 44 1.96 5.37 -10.10
CA LEU A 44 2.91 5.98 -9.17
C LEU A 44 3.63 4.93 -8.32
N ALA A 45 2.90 3.92 -7.84
CA ALA A 45 3.46 2.82 -7.07
C ALA A 45 4.45 2.00 -7.93
N ASN A 46 4.10 1.72 -9.19
CA ASN A 46 4.99 1.02 -10.13
C ASN A 46 6.25 1.83 -10.42
N PHE A 47 6.13 3.14 -10.65
CA PHE A 47 7.27 4.03 -10.85
C PHE A 47 8.25 3.98 -9.67
N VAL A 48 7.77 3.99 -8.43
CA VAL A 48 8.62 3.82 -7.24
C VAL A 48 9.20 2.40 -7.15
N ARG A 49 8.41 1.37 -7.46
CA ARG A 49 8.86 -0.04 -7.46
C ARG A 49 9.98 -0.27 -8.46
N GLU A 50 9.85 0.21 -9.70
CA GLU A 50 10.84 0.06 -10.76
C GLU A 50 12.12 0.84 -10.45
N ARG A 51 11.99 2.06 -9.90
CA ARG A 51 13.17 2.82 -9.45
C ARG A 51 13.98 2.08 -8.39
N LYS A 52 13.31 1.36 -7.48
CA LYS A 52 13.96 0.62 -6.39
C LYS A 52 14.47 -0.75 -6.81
N ASN A 53 13.77 -1.45 -7.70
CA ASN A 53 13.95 -2.87 -7.94
C ASN A 53 14.12 -3.25 -9.42
N GLY A 54 14.15 -2.28 -10.34
CA GLY A 54 14.09 -2.52 -11.78
C GLY A 54 12.90 -3.39 -12.17
N ASN A 55 13.11 -4.32 -13.11
CA ASN A 55 12.14 -5.37 -13.47
C ASN A 55 12.44 -6.72 -12.77
N VAL A 56 12.98 -6.69 -11.54
CA VAL A 56 13.29 -7.90 -10.76
C VAL A 56 12.20 -8.16 -9.74
N ALA A 57 11.75 -9.42 -9.62
CA ALA A 57 10.89 -9.89 -8.55
C ALA A 57 11.64 -10.95 -7.72
N TYR A 58 11.74 -10.72 -6.41
CA TYR A 58 12.41 -11.63 -5.48
C TYR A 58 11.43 -12.65 -4.92
N PHE A 59 11.90 -13.88 -4.72
CA PHE A 59 11.16 -14.95 -4.04
C PHE A 59 12.13 -15.71 -3.13
N ASN A 60 11.59 -16.41 -2.13
CA ASN A 60 12.36 -17.33 -1.30
C ASN A 60 11.69 -18.71 -1.26
N ILE A 61 12.47 -19.73 -0.95
CA ILE A 61 11.97 -21.08 -0.67
C ILE A 61 12.08 -21.27 0.84
N ASN A 62 10.93 -21.39 1.50
CA ASN A 62 10.85 -21.53 2.95
C ASN A 62 9.86 -22.64 3.33
N THR A 63 10.09 -23.22 4.51
CA THR A 63 9.18 -24.19 5.14
C THR A 63 8.79 -23.64 6.50
N HIS A 64 7.50 -23.49 6.76
CA HIS A 64 6.98 -23.05 8.04
C HIS A 64 6.38 -24.23 8.80
N LEU A 65 6.95 -24.54 9.96
CA LEU A 65 6.35 -25.47 10.92
C LEU A 65 5.58 -24.67 11.96
N ASN A 66 4.26 -24.87 12.03
CA ASN A 66 3.42 -24.28 13.08
C ASN A 66 3.28 -25.29 14.21
N PRO A 67 3.96 -25.11 15.36
CA PRO A 67 4.01 -26.15 16.41
C PRO A 67 2.64 -26.43 17.04
N THR A 68 1.74 -25.45 17.04
CA THR A 68 0.36 -25.58 17.48
C THR A 68 -0.54 -24.59 16.73
N ASN A 69 -1.78 -24.99 16.51
CA ASN A 69 -2.88 -24.13 16.08
C ASN A 69 -3.85 -23.79 17.23
N VAL A 70 -3.52 -24.18 18.47
CA VAL A 70 -4.27 -23.84 19.68
C VAL A 70 -3.72 -22.53 20.24
N CYS A 71 -4.56 -21.51 20.37
CA CYS A 71 -4.18 -20.21 20.90
C CYS A 71 -5.13 -19.75 22.00
N VAL A 72 -4.61 -19.23 23.12
CA VAL A 72 -5.42 -18.66 24.22
C VAL A 72 -5.93 -17.24 23.92
N TYR A 73 -5.54 -16.66 22.78
CA TYR A 73 -5.98 -15.33 22.37
C TYR A 73 -7.26 -15.39 21.53
N ARG A 74 -7.92 -14.24 21.39
CA ARG A 74 -9.23 -14.09 20.73
C ARG A 74 -9.21 -13.06 19.61
N CYS A 75 -8.21 -13.17 18.73
CA CYS A 75 -8.08 -12.28 17.58
C CYS A 75 -9.29 -12.47 16.64
N ARG A 76 -10.04 -11.38 16.39
CA ARG A 76 -11.30 -11.42 15.61
C ARG A 76 -11.15 -11.97 14.20
N PHE A 77 -9.95 -11.87 13.64
CA PHE A 77 -9.61 -12.26 12.26
C PHE A 77 -8.83 -13.58 12.18
N CYS A 78 -8.42 -14.17 13.31
CA CYS A 78 -7.55 -15.35 13.30
C CYS A 78 -8.35 -16.63 13.51
N ALA A 79 -8.16 -17.63 12.65
CA ALA A 79 -8.82 -18.93 12.74
C ALA A 79 -8.37 -19.79 13.93
N PHE A 80 -7.24 -19.47 14.57
CA PHE A 80 -6.70 -20.21 15.73
C PHE A 80 -7.18 -19.64 17.08
N ARG A 81 -8.09 -18.65 17.06
CA ARG A 81 -8.62 -18.02 18.27
C ARG A 81 -9.28 -19.04 19.22
N SER A 82 -9.24 -18.75 20.51
CA SER A 82 -9.88 -19.54 21.57
C SER A 82 -11.36 -19.18 21.74
N ASP A 83 -12.17 -19.59 20.78
CA ASP A 83 -13.64 -19.64 20.81
C ASP A 83 -14.20 -19.78 19.39
#